data_AF-A0A2G2VTS4-F1
#
_entry.id   AF-A0A2G2VTS4-F1
#
_cell.length_a   1.000
_cell.length_b   1.000
_cell.length_c   1.000
_cell.angle_alpha   90.00
_cell.angle_beta   90.00
_cell.angle_gamma   90.00
#
_symmetry.space_group_name_H-M   'P 1'
#
loop_
_entity.id
_entity.type
_entity.pdbx_description
1 polymer ?
#
loop_
_entity_poly.entity_id
_entity_poly.type
_entity_poly.pdbx_seq_one_letter_code
_entity_poly.pdbx_strand_id
1 'polypeptide(L)'
;MPIDSRVIDRAIEAGLKIQVVHLYFPGIEAGLPEGCENLDMLPSMDLTTKFLDAMKRLQPQVEEMLEKLKPSPNCLISNQNFPWINNIAQRLNIPRIVFHGTRCFALLCLHNLRDWDELEKIESDTEYFQVPGLFDKIELSKAQLADMLWPKDSDVKEFMDQMKKAEDEVYGIVVNSFEDLEQQYVKGLMNFKGKKIWTTGPVSLCNKEKQDKAERGNKASIDEHKCLKWLDSWEQDTTLYMSR
;
A
#
# COMPACT_ATOMS: atom_id res chain seq x y z
N MET A 1 17.92 -1.31 3.35
CA MET A 1 17.97 0.17 3.54
C MET A 1 17.39 0.44 4.91
N PRO A 2 18.04 1.18 5.82
CA PRO A 2 17.33 1.56 7.02
C PRO A 2 16.12 2.40 6.58
N ILE A 3 14.96 2.10 7.17
CA ILE A 3 13.81 3.01 7.21
C ILE A 3 14.36 4.41 7.44
N ASP A 4 13.85 5.39 6.70
CA ASP A 4 14.28 6.79 6.72
C ASP A 4 14.25 7.35 8.16
N SER A 5 15.33 7.09 8.91
CA SER A 5 15.32 7.20 10.38
C SER A 5 15.10 8.65 10.78
N ARG A 6 15.58 9.58 9.96
CA ARG A 6 15.59 11.02 10.25
C ARG A 6 14.20 11.61 10.39
N VAL A 7 13.24 11.18 9.58
CA VAL A 7 11.85 11.66 9.68
C VAL A 7 11.22 11.16 10.97
N ILE A 8 11.47 9.91 11.36
CA ILE A 8 10.97 9.33 12.60
C ILE A 8 11.66 9.96 13.81
N ASP A 9 12.98 10.15 13.75
CA ASP A 9 13.77 10.77 14.81
C ASP A 9 13.26 12.19 15.08
N ARG A 10 13.03 13.00 14.03
CA ARG A 10 12.43 14.34 14.17
C ARG A 10 11.01 14.31 14.71
N ALA A 11 10.21 13.33 14.29
CA ALA A 11 8.86 13.16 14.82
C ALA A 11 8.87 12.85 16.33
N ILE A 12 9.84 12.05 16.79
CA ILE A 12 10.08 11.77 18.21
C ILE A 12 10.56 13.03 18.94
N GLU A 13 11.51 13.77 18.36
CA GLU A 13 12.00 15.07 18.89
C GLU A 13 10.86 16.10 19.01
N ALA A 14 9.91 16.09 18.08
CA ALA A 14 8.70 16.91 18.12
C ALA A 14 7.65 16.44 19.16
N GLY A 15 7.95 15.38 19.93
CA GLY A 15 7.14 14.89 21.04
C GLY A 15 6.16 13.77 20.68
N LEU A 16 6.19 13.23 19.45
CA LEU A 16 5.39 12.04 19.12
C LEU A 16 6.00 10.79 19.77
N LYS A 17 5.14 9.99 20.40
CA LYS A 17 5.55 8.75 21.07
C LYS A 17 5.61 7.59 20.07
N ILE A 18 6.54 7.67 19.12
CA ILE A 18 6.77 6.63 18.12
C ILE A 18 7.82 5.65 18.65
N GLN A 19 7.55 4.36 18.57
CA GLN A 19 8.51 3.29 18.86
C GLN A 19 8.76 2.52 17.57
N VAL A 20 10.03 2.41 17.18
CA VAL A 20 10.46 1.61 16.02
C VAL A 20 10.98 0.27 16.52
N VAL A 21 10.40 -0.82 16.02
CA VAL A 21 10.89 -2.17 16.29
C VAL A 21 11.42 -2.75 14.99
N HIS A 22 12.66 -3.21 15.04
CA HIS A 22 13.32 -3.86 13.91
C HIS A 22 13.08 -5.37 13.97
N LEU A 23 12.67 -5.94 12.84
CA LEU A 23 12.51 -7.38 12.65
C LEU A 23 13.60 -7.86 11.69
N TYR A 24 14.05 -9.09 11.87
CA TYR A 24 14.95 -9.71 10.91
C TYR A 24 14.14 -10.11 9.67
N PHE A 25 14.48 -9.58 8.50
CA PHE A 25 13.86 -9.98 7.24
C PHE A 25 14.56 -11.22 6.68
N PRO A 26 13.90 -12.40 6.63
CA PRO A 26 14.55 -13.66 6.25
C PRO A 26 14.63 -13.80 4.71
N GLY A 27 15.19 -12.78 4.05
CA GLY A 27 15.26 -12.71 2.59
C GLY A 27 16.23 -13.73 2.00
N ILE A 28 17.40 -13.91 2.62
CA ILE A 28 18.42 -14.86 2.15
C ILE A 28 17.88 -16.29 2.25
N GLU A 29 17.19 -16.62 3.33
CA GLU A 29 16.55 -17.93 3.56
C GLU A 29 15.43 -18.21 2.56
N ALA A 30 14.74 -17.16 2.07
CA ALA A 30 13.76 -17.26 1.00
C ALA A 30 14.41 -17.26 -0.41
N GLY A 31 15.74 -17.14 -0.51
CA GLY A 31 16.49 -17.16 -1.76
C GLY A 31 16.51 -15.81 -2.51
N LEU A 32 16.36 -14.69 -1.79
CA LEU A 32 16.60 -13.35 -2.29
C LEU A 32 18.10 -12.98 -2.22
N PRO A 33 18.56 -12.03 -3.05
CA PRO A 33 19.91 -11.48 -2.93
C PRO A 33 20.15 -10.84 -1.56
N GLU A 34 21.40 -10.86 -1.11
CA GLU A 34 21.83 -10.19 0.12
C GLU A 34 21.48 -8.69 0.07
N GLY A 35 20.90 -8.18 1.17
CA GLY A 35 20.48 -6.78 1.30
C GLY A 35 19.16 -6.42 0.61
N CYS A 36 18.50 -7.38 -0.07
CA CYS A 36 17.22 -7.17 -0.75
C CYS A 36 16.03 -7.26 0.23
N GLU A 37 15.85 -6.22 1.05
CA GLU A 37 14.79 -6.15 2.08
C GLU A 37 13.58 -5.28 1.67
N ASN A 38 13.57 -4.75 0.45
CA ASN A 38 12.49 -3.93 -0.09
C ASN A 38 12.09 -4.44 -1.48
N LEU A 39 10.79 -4.40 -1.78
CA LEU A 39 10.26 -4.85 -3.08
C LEU A 39 10.89 -4.07 -4.25
N ASP A 40 11.17 -2.78 -4.09
CA ASP A 40 11.80 -1.92 -5.10
C ASP A 40 13.28 -2.28 -5.36
N MET A 41 13.88 -3.10 -4.49
CA MET A 41 15.25 -3.59 -4.63
C MET A 41 15.34 -4.91 -5.40
N LEU A 42 14.20 -5.52 -5.75
CA LEU A 42 14.20 -6.78 -6.48
C LEU A 42 14.87 -6.61 -7.85
N PRO A 43 15.88 -7.44 -8.18
CA PRO A 43 16.50 -7.41 -9.51
C PRO A 43 15.57 -7.79 -10.67
N SER A 44 14.53 -8.57 -10.39
CA SER A 44 13.50 -9.00 -11.34
C SER A 44 12.19 -9.28 -10.60
N MET A 45 11.07 -9.08 -11.29
CA MET A 45 9.74 -9.44 -10.79
C MET A 45 9.58 -10.95 -10.57
N ASP A 46 10.43 -11.79 -11.18
CA ASP A 46 10.44 -13.24 -10.95
C ASP A 46 10.76 -13.62 -9.50
N LEU A 47 11.36 -12.70 -8.74
CA LEU A 47 11.69 -12.89 -7.32
C LEU A 47 10.56 -12.48 -6.38
N THR A 48 9.42 -12.01 -6.91
CA THR A 48 8.27 -11.56 -6.10
C THR A 48 7.76 -12.68 -5.20
N THR A 49 7.63 -13.91 -5.69
CA THR A 49 7.14 -15.05 -4.89
C THR A 49 8.06 -15.34 -3.71
N LYS A 50 9.37 -15.26 -3.89
CA LYS A 50 10.36 -15.37 -2.80
C LYS A 50 10.25 -14.24 -1.79
N PHE A 51 9.98 -13.02 -2.25
CA PHE A 51 9.72 -11.89 -1.36
C PHE A 51 8.45 -12.09 -0.54
N LEU A 52 7.37 -12.60 -1.15
CA LEU A 52 6.15 -12.99 -0.44
C LEU A 52 6.41 -14.08 0.60
N ASP A 53 7.25 -15.08 0.28
CA ASP A 53 7.66 -16.12 1.23
C ASP A 53 8.43 -15.55 2.44
N ALA A 54 9.40 -14.66 2.19
CA ALA A 54 10.13 -13.96 3.25
C ALA A 54 9.18 -13.14 4.16
N MET A 55 8.18 -12.46 3.59
CA MET A 55 7.16 -11.75 4.37
C MET A 55 6.28 -12.68 5.22
N LYS A 56 5.92 -13.88 4.72
CA LYS A 56 5.18 -14.88 5.51
C LYS A 56 5.98 -15.35 6.72
N ARG A 57 7.30 -15.51 6.57
CA ARG A 57 8.23 -15.93 7.64
C ARG A 57 8.44 -14.89 8.74
N LEU A 58 7.94 -13.66 8.58
CA LEU A 58 7.95 -12.65 9.65
C LEU A 58 6.95 -12.93 10.77
N GLN A 59 5.94 -13.78 10.52
CA GLN A 59 4.83 -14.00 11.46
C GLN A 59 5.29 -14.34 12.89
N PRO A 60 6.20 -15.32 13.13
CA PRO A 60 6.60 -15.67 14.49
C PRO A 60 7.28 -14.51 15.24
N GLN A 61 8.12 -13.73 14.53
CA GLN A 61 8.80 -12.57 15.12
C GLN A 61 7.80 -11.47 15.50
N VAL A 62 6.78 -11.24 14.67
CA VAL A 62 5.72 -10.28 14.99
C VAL A 62 4.87 -10.74 16.16
N GLU A 63 4.52 -12.02 16.23
CA GLU A 63 3.80 -12.59 17.38
C GLU A 63 4.59 -12.39 18.69
N GLU A 64 5.86 -12.79 18.71
CA GLU A 64 6.74 -12.64 19.88
C GLU A 64 6.93 -11.16 20.28
N MET A 65 7.07 -10.27 19.29
CA MET A 65 7.21 -8.84 19.51
C MET A 65 5.96 -8.23 20.15
N LEU A 66 4.76 -8.60 19.67
CA LEU A 66 3.49 -8.10 20.20
C LEU A 66 3.22 -8.60 21.63
N GLU A 67 3.64 -9.82 21.96
CA GLU A 67 3.54 -10.36 23.33
C GLU A 67 4.40 -9.59 24.32
N LYS A 68 5.60 -9.18 23.90
CA LYS A 68 6.55 -8.40 24.72
C LYS A 68 6.21 -6.92 24.80
N LEU A 69 5.44 -6.39 23.86
CA LEU A 69 5.12 -4.96 23.79
C LEU A 69 4.31 -4.51 25.01
N LYS A 70 4.75 -3.42 25.66
CA LYS A 70 4.06 -2.78 26.79
C LYS A 70 3.96 -1.26 26.55
N PRO A 71 2.76 -0.66 26.65
CA PRO A 71 1.46 -1.32 26.86
C PRO A 71 1.07 -2.21 25.66
N SER A 72 0.25 -3.23 25.93
CA SER A 72 -0.28 -4.07 24.84
C SER A 72 -1.13 -3.23 23.90
N PRO A 73 -1.06 -3.47 22.58
CA PRO A 73 -1.74 -2.65 21.59
C PRO A 73 -3.26 -2.82 21.70
N ASN A 74 -4.00 -1.75 21.41
CA ASN A 74 -5.47 -1.79 21.35
C ASN A 74 -6.01 -2.01 19.92
N CYS A 75 -5.15 -1.96 18.91
CA CYS A 75 -5.49 -2.11 17.50
C CYS A 75 -4.22 -2.43 16.70
N LEU A 76 -4.37 -3.17 15.60
CA LEU A 76 -3.32 -3.35 14.60
C LEU A 76 -3.73 -2.64 13.31
N ILE A 77 -2.89 -1.72 12.83
CA ILE A 77 -3.01 -1.15 11.49
C ILE A 77 -1.95 -1.82 10.63
N SER A 78 -2.34 -2.49 9.56
CA SER A 78 -1.40 -3.21 8.69
C SER A 78 -1.71 -3.08 7.22
N ASN A 79 -0.70 -3.35 6.40
CA ASN A 79 -0.88 -3.50 4.96
C ASN A 79 -1.70 -4.78 4.67
N GLN A 80 -2.50 -4.77 3.60
CA GLN A 80 -3.23 -5.93 3.10
C GLN A 80 -2.31 -7.13 2.81
N ASN A 81 -1.05 -6.88 2.43
CA ASN A 81 -0.05 -7.92 2.10
C ASN A 81 0.37 -8.82 3.29
N PHE A 82 -0.19 -8.60 4.49
CA PHE A 82 0.05 -9.45 5.65
C PHE A 82 -1.26 -10.12 6.10
N PRO A 83 -1.78 -11.11 5.36
CA PRO A 83 -3.06 -11.73 5.69
C PRO A 83 -3.06 -12.36 7.09
N TRP A 84 -1.94 -12.96 7.51
CA TRP A 84 -1.76 -13.61 8.82
C TRP A 84 -1.90 -12.67 10.03
N ILE A 85 -1.78 -11.34 9.86
CA ILE A 85 -2.02 -10.38 10.96
C ILE A 85 -3.47 -10.45 11.45
N ASN A 86 -4.42 -10.90 10.62
CA ASN A 86 -5.80 -11.08 11.06
C ASN A 86 -5.91 -12.10 12.21
N ASN A 87 -5.21 -13.24 12.06
CA ASN A 87 -5.22 -14.31 13.05
C ASN A 87 -4.59 -13.84 14.37
N ILE A 88 -3.53 -13.03 14.30
CA ILE A 88 -2.90 -12.43 15.47
C ILE A 88 -3.87 -11.47 16.17
N ALA A 89 -4.53 -10.58 15.41
CA ALA A 89 -5.49 -9.63 15.95
C ALA A 89 -6.66 -10.34 16.66
N GLN A 90 -7.19 -11.41 16.07
CA GLN A 90 -8.23 -12.26 16.66
C GLN A 90 -7.76 -12.92 17.95
N ARG A 91 -6.55 -13.49 17.97
CA ARG A 91 -5.98 -14.14 19.18
C ARG A 91 -5.74 -13.16 20.32
N LEU A 92 -5.33 -11.93 20.01
CA LEU A 92 -5.16 -10.84 20.98
C LEU A 92 -6.48 -10.14 21.33
N ASN A 93 -7.59 -10.51 20.67
CA ASN A 93 -8.90 -9.89 20.83
C ASN A 93 -8.89 -8.36 20.61
N ILE A 94 -8.22 -7.92 19.54
CA ILE A 94 -8.12 -6.51 19.15
C ILE A 94 -8.51 -6.31 17.68
N PRO A 95 -9.06 -5.14 17.29
CA PRO A 95 -9.41 -4.86 15.91
C PRO A 95 -8.16 -4.78 15.02
N ARG A 96 -8.23 -5.43 13.85
CA ARG A 96 -7.35 -5.16 12.71
C ARG A 96 -8.00 -4.14 11.80
N ILE A 97 -7.23 -3.14 11.38
CA ILE A 97 -7.57 -2.15 10.36
C ILE A 97 -6.57 -2.29 9.22
N VAL A 98 -7.06 -2.34 7.98
CA VAL A 98 -6.18 -2.34 6.79
C VAL A 98 -5.94 -0.90 6.33
N PHE A 99 -4.69 -0.58 6.02
CA PHE A 99 -4.32 0.68 5.39
C PHE A 99 -4.05 0.49 3.89
N HIS A 100 -4.79 1.23 3.06
CA HIS A 100 -4.58 1.31 1.62
C HIS A 100 -3.90 2.63 1.25
N GLY A 101 -2.74 2.52 0.60
CA GLY A 101 -2.00 3.66 0.04
C GLY A 101 -2.57 4.18 -1.27
N THR A 102 -3.65 3.58 -1.78
CA THR A 102 -4.32 3.94 -3.05
C THR A 102 -5.62 4.73 -2.82
N ARG A 103 -6.41 4.96 -3.88
CA ARG A 103 -7.70 5.66 -3.88
C ARG A 103 -8.88 4.71 -3.70
N CYS A 104 -10.00 5.19 -3.16
CA CYS A 104 -11.24 4.42 -3.08
C CYS A 104 -11.74 4.03 -4.48
N PHE A 105 -11.60 4.92 -5.45
CA PHE A 105 -11.87 4.67 -6.87
C PHE A 105 -11.21 3.39 -7.37
N ALA A 106 -9.89 3.27 -7.21
CA ALA A 106 -9.12 2.14 -7.71
C ALA A 106 -9.52 0.83 -7.00
N LEU A 107 -9.75 0.89 -5.69
CA LEU A 107 -10.22 -0.27 -4.92
C LEU A 107 -11.58 -0.74 -5.42
N LEU A 108 -12.54 0.18 -5.60
CA LEU A 108 -13.87 -0.17 -6.09
C LEU A 108 -13.82 -0.73 -7.52
N CYS A 109 -12.99 -0.16 -8.41
CA CYS A 109 -12.77 -0.71 -9.75
C CYS A 109 -12.28 -2.16 -9.68
N LEU A 110 -11.24 -2.43 -8.89
CA LEU A 110 -10.68 -3.78 -8.76
C LEU A 110 -11.70 -4.77 -8.18
N HIS A 111 -12.50 -4.35 -7.20
CA HIS A 111 -13.55 -5.20 -6.64
C HIS A 111 -14.64 -5.52 -7.66
N ASN A 112 -15.16 -4.51 -8.36
CA ASN A 112 -16.19 -4.70 -9.36
C ASN A 112 -15.72 -5.60 -10.51
N LEU A 113 -14.45 -5.50 -10.92
CA LEU A 113 -13.89 -6.32 -11.99
C LEU A 113 -13.63 -7.76 -11.57
N ARG A 114 -13.20 -8.00 -10.33
CA ARG A 114 -12.91 -9.35 -9.82
C ARG A 114 -14.15 -10.22 -9.73
N ASP A 115 -15.30 -9.63 -9.41
CA ASP A 115 -16.56 -10.35 -9.25
C ASP A 115 -17.43 -10.26 -10.52
N TRP A 116 -16.86 -9.82 -11.66
CA TRP A 116 -17.57 -9.67 -12.93
C TRP A 116 -17.24 -10.80 -13.92
N ASP A 117 -18.08 -11.83 -13.92
CA ASP A 117 -17.91 -13.04 -14.74
C ASP A 117 -17.82 -12.76 -16.26
N GLU A 118 -18.43 -11.67 -16.75
CA GLU A 118 -18.38 -11.33 -18.18
C GLU A 118 -16.98 -10.87 -18.62
N LEU A 119 -16.13 -10.46 -17.68
CA LEU A 119 -14.78 -10.01 -17.99
C LEU A 119 -13.97 -11.11 -18.70
N GLU A 120 -14.14 -12.37 -18.29
CA GLU A 120 -13.43 -13.50 -18.91
C GLU A 120 -13.87 -13.73 -20.37
N LYS A 121 -15.09 -13.36 -20.74
CA LYS A 121 -15.66 -13.59 -22.08
C LYS A 121 -15.16 -12.63 -23.16
N ILE A 122 -14.53 -11.52 -22.77
CA ILE A 122 -13.97 -10.55 -23.71
C ILE A 122 -12.72 -11.17 -24.35
N GLU A 123 -12.75 -11.46 -25.65
CA GLU A 123 -11.69 -12.24 -26.31
C GLU A 123 -10.39 -11.44 -26.48
N SER A 124 -10.49 -10.13 -26.75
CA SER A 124 -9.35 -9.27 -27.04
C SER A 124 -8.82 -8.57 -25.79
N ASP A 125 -7.51 -8.65 -25.56
CA ASP A 125 -6.87 -7.95 -24.44
C ASP A 125 -6.86 -6.43 -24.58
N THR A 126 -7.03 -5.91 -25.80
CA THR A 126 -6.99 -4.48 -26.10
C THR A 126 -8.36 -3.86 -26.31
N GLU A 127 -9.42 -4.67 -26.33
CA GLU A 127 -10.79 -4.20 -26.41
C GLU A 127 -11.17 -3.47 -25.11
N TYR A 128 -11.75 -2.28 -25.27
CA TYR A 128 -12.24 -1.49 -24.15
C TYR A 128 -13.63 -1.96 -23.75
N PHE A 129 -13.83 -2.08 -22.44
CA PHE A 129 -15.12 -2.35 -21.83
C PHE A 129 -15.38 -1.38 -20.69
N GLN A 130 -16.66 -1.09 -20.45
CA GLN A 130 -17.05 -0.25 -19.33
C GLN A 130 -16.98 -1.03 -18.01
N VAL A 131 -16.29 -0.47 -17.01
CA VAL A 131 -16.22 -1.07 -15.66
C VAL A 131 -17.61 -1.01 -15.01
N PRO A 132 -18.20 -2.13 -14.59
CA PRO A 132 -19.53 -2.15 -14.00
C PRO A 132 -19.54 -1.50 -12.62
N GLY A 133 -20.70 -1.02 -12.18
CA GLY A 133 -20.94 -0.58 -10.79
C GLY A 133 -20.22 0.70 -10.37
N LEU A 134 -19.58 1.43 -11.31
CA LEU A 134 -19.00 2.74 -11.04
C LEU A 134 -20.01 3.87 -11.28
N PHE A 135 -19.79 5.00 -10.60
CA PHE A 135 -20.58 6.22 -10.79
C PHE A 135 -20.29 6.85 -12.16
N ASP A 136 -19.00 6.98 -12.51
CA ASP A 136 -18.59 7.48 -13.81
C ASP A 136 -18.50 6.35 -14.86
N LYS A 137 -18.61 6.71 -16.13
CA LYS A 137 -18.33 5.81 -17.25
C LYS A 137 -16.82 5.71 -17.45
N ILE A 138 -16.24 4.65 -16.90
CA ILE A 138 -14.81 4.34 -17.05
C ILE A 138 -14.67 3.13 -17.94
N GLU A 139 -13.83 3.25 -18.96
CA GLU A 139 -13.50 2.16 -19.89
C GLU A 139 -12.06 1.72 -19.67
N LEU A 140 -11.85 0.40 -19.60
CA LEU A 140 -10.54 -0.24 -19.45
C LEU A 140 -10.42 -1.41 -20.42
N SER A 141 -9.19 -1.86 -20.66
CA SER A 141 -8.91 -3.10 -21.38
C SER A 141 -8.18 -4.12 -20.49
N LYS A 142 -8.20 -5.41 -20.84
CA LYS A 142 -7.52 -6.43 -20.04
C LYS A 142 -6.02 -6.20 -19.96
N ALA A 143 -5.41 -5.67 -21.03
CA ALA A 143 -4.01 -5.30 -21.08
C ALA A 143 -3.61 -4.27 -20.00
N GLN A 144 -4.54 -3.40 -19.56
CA GLN A 144 -4.31 -2.44 -18.49
C GLN A 144 -4.45 -3.05 -17.08
N LEU A 145 -4.96 -4.28 -16.98
CA LEU A 145 -5.34 -4.94 -15.73
C LEU A 145 -4.59 -6.25 -15.47
N ALA A 146 -3.88 -6.77 -16.47
CA ALA A 146 -3.41 -8.15 -16.55
C ALA A 146 -2.77 -8.66 -15.24
N ASP A 147 -1.78 -7.95 -14.73
CA ASP A 147 -1.03 -8.39 -13.53
C ASP A 147 -1.83 -8.26 -12.21
N MET A 148 -2.89 -7.44 -12.18
CA MET A 148 -3.70 -7.22 -10.97
C MET A 148 -4.89 -8.18 -10.83
N LEU A 149 -5.42 -8.68 -11.94
CA LEU A 149 -6.59 -9.57 -11.97
C LEU A 149 -6.24 -11.01 -12.31
N TRP A 150 -5.23 -11.24 -13.15
CA TRP A 150 -4.84 -12.57 -13.62
C TRP A 150 -3.37 -12.85 -13.34
N PRO A 151 -2.98 -13.04 -12.07
CA PRO A 151 -1.64 -13.52 -11.75
C PRO A 151 -1.40 -14.85 -12.45
N LYS A 152 -0.30 -14.93 -13.21
CA LYS A 152 0.10 -16.13 -13.96
C LYS A 152 0.61 -17.25 -13.05
N ASP A 153 1.09 -16.89 -11.86
CA ASP A 153 1.66 -17.79 -10.87
C ASP A 153 0.60 -18.22 -9.84
N SER A 154 0.48 -19.53 -9.60
CA SER A 154 -0.52 -20.11 -8.68
C SER A 154 -0.33 -19.68 -7.23
N ASP A 155 0.91 -19.51 -6.78
CA ASP A 155 1.23 -19.13 -5.41
C ASP A 155 0.86 -17.67 -5.17
N VAL A 156 1.06 -16.82 -6.20
CA VAL A 156 0.60 -15.42 -6.19
C VAL A 156 -0.92 -15.36 -6.14
N LYS A 157 -1.62 -16.19 -6.93
CA LYS A 157 -3.08 -16.27 -6.90
C LYS A 157 -3.59 -16.67 -5.51
N GLU A 158 -3.04 -17.74 -4.92
CA GLU A 158 -3.42 -18.18 -3.57
C GLU A 158 -3.17 -17.07 -2.53
N PHE A 159 -2.04 -16.37 -2.64
CA PHE A 159 -1.74 -15.24 -1.76
C PHE A 159 -2.75 -14.09 -1.90
N MET A 160 -3.16 -13.73 -3.12
CA MET A 160 -4.21 -12.72 -3.33
C MET A 160 -5.55 -13.16 -2.73
N ASP A 161 -5.91 -14.44 -2.84
CA ASP A 161 -7.12 -14.99 -2.23
C ASP A 161 -7.06 -14.93 -0.70
N GLN A 162 -5.90 -15.21 -0.11
CA GLN A 162 -5.66 -15.06 1.33
C GLN A 162 -5.78 -13.59 1.77
N MET A 163 -5.25 -12.65 0.98
CA MET A 163 -5.39 -11.22 1.25
C MET A 163 -6.85 -10.77 1.21
N LYS A 164 -7.62 -11.20 0.20
CA LYS A 164 -9.06 -10.88 0.08
C LYS A 164 -9.83 -11.38 1.30
N LYS A 165 -9.69 -12.66 1.64
CA LYS A 165 -10.35 -13.27 2.81
C LYS A 165 -9.99 -12.56 4.10
N ALA A 166 -8.70 -12.27 4.31
CA ALA A 166 -8.24 -11.59 5.52
C ALA A 166 -8.78 -10.15 5.61
N GLU A 167 -8.92 -9.44 4.49
CA GLU A 167 -9.50 -8.10 4.46
C GLU A 167 -11.01 -8.12 4.75
N ASP A 168 -11.75 -9.12 4.28
CA ASP A 168 -13.20 -9.21 4.52
C ASP A 168 -13.52 -9.41 6.02
N GLU A 169 -12.57 -9.88 6.82
CA GLU A 169 -12.69 -10.06 8.28
C GLU A 169 -12.26 -8.83 9.10
N VAL A 170 -11.70 -7.79 8.49
CA VAL A 170 -11.16 -6.62 9.23
C VAL A 170 -12.29 -5.80 9.87
N TYR A 171 -11.91 -5.02 10.90
CA TYR A 171 -12.81 -4.07 11.55
C TYR A 171 -13.18 -2.91 10.64
N GLY A 172 -12.23 -2.45 9.83
CA GLY A 172 -12.44 -1.42 8.82
C GLY A 172 -11.18 -1.10 8.06
N ILE A 173 -11.29 -0.12 7.16
CA ILE A 173 -10.27 0.21 6.18
C ILE A 173 -9.95 1.70 6.27
N VAL A 174 -8.67 2.04 6.34
CA VAL A 174 -8.17 3.41 6.21
C VAL A 174 -7.61 3.57 4.80
N VAL A 175 -7.99 4.65 4.12
CA VAL A 175 -7.53 4.97 2.77
C VAL A 175 -6.82 6.32 2.80
N ASN A 176 -5.66 6.40 2.14
CA ASN A 176 -4.91 7.65 1.95
C ASN A 176 -5.57 8.55 0.88
N SER A 177 -6.76 9.03 1.21
CA SER A 177 -7.54 9.98 0.41
C SER A 177 -8.43 10.83 1.32
N PHE A 178 -9.20 11.75 0.77
CA PHE A 178 -10.16 12.58 1.51
C PHE A 178 -11.53 12.55 0.84
N GLU A 179 -12.60 12.72 1.62
CA GLU A 179 -13.97 12.53 1.14
C GLU A 179 -14.34 13.46 -0.02
N ASP A 180 -14.01 14.76 0.08
CA ASP A 180 -14.36 15.75 -0.95
C ASP A 180 -13.78 15.43 -2.34
N LEU A 181 -12.70 14.63 -2.41
CA LEU A 181 -12.10 14.24 -3.68
C LEU A 181 -12.88 13.16 -4.42
N GLU A 182 -13.43 12.18 -3.69
CA GLU A 182 -13.96 10.95 -4.29
C GLU A 182 -15.17 10.39 -3.53
N GLN A 183 -16.04 11.27 -3.03
CA GLN A 183 -17.17 10.93 -2.16
C GLN A 183 -18.03 9.77 -2.68
N GLN A 184 -18.33 9.74 -3.98
CA GLN A 184 -19.15 8.69 -4.59
C GLN A 184 -18.46 7.32 -4.51
N TYR A 185 -17.13 7.30 -4.66
CA TYR A 185 -16.32 6.09 -4.56
C TYR A 185 -16.10 5.64 -3.11
N VAL A 186 -16.02 6.58 -2.16
CA VAL A 186 -16.02 6.27 -0.72
C VAL A 186 -17.32 5.56 -0.34
N LYS A 187 -18.47 6.10 -0.75
CA LYS A 187 -19.79 5.50 -0.50
C LYS A 187 -19.91 4.14 -1.19
N GLY A 188 -19.50 4.05 -2.45
CA GLY A 188 -19.51 2.78 -3.21
C GLY A 188 -18.69 1.69 -2.53
N LEU A 189 -17.47 2.01 -2.11
CA LEU A 189 -16.59 1.08 -1.41
C LEU A 189 -17.15 0.68 -0.03
N MET A 190 -17.70 1.63 0.72
CA MET A 190 -18.35 1.36 2.01
C MET A 190 -19.53 0.40 1.86
N ASN A 191 -20.38 0.62 0.87
CA ASN A 191 -21.53 -0.23 0.57
C ASN A 191 -21.10 -1.63 0.11
N PHE A 192 -20.10 -1.70 -0.79
CA PHE A 192 -19.58 -2.96 -1.30
C PHE A 192 -18.96 -3.81 -0.19
N LYS A 193 -18.11 -3.21 0.65
CA LYS A 193 -17.41 -3.93 1.73
C LYS A 193 -18.30 -4.22 2.92
N GLY A 194 -19.34 -3.41 3.16
CA GLY A 194 -20.10 -3.46 4.41
C GLY A 194 -19.24 -3.16 5.65
N LYS A 195 -18.17 -2.37 5.48
CA LYS A 195 -17.19 -2.02 6.52
C LYS A 195 -17.07 -0.52 6.69
N LYS A 196 -16.47 -0.11 7.81
CA LYS A 196 -16.08 1.28 8.02
C LYS A 196 -14.93 1.63 7.09
N ILE A 197 -15.07 2.72 6.35
CA ILE A 197 -14.03 3.32 5.52
C ILE A 197 -13.69 4.68 6.10
N TRP A 198 -12.42 4.92 6.41
CA TRP A 198 -11.91 6.22 6.85
C TRP A 198 -10.93 6.79 5.83
N THR A 199 -11.26 7.95 5.29
CA THR A 199 -10.38 8.73 4.41
C THR A 199 -9.58 9.72 5.26
N THR A 200 -8.28 9.48 5.42
CA THR A 200 -7.40 10.26 6.32
C THR A 200 -6.26 10.98 5.61
N GLY A 201 -6.32 11.00 4.28
CA GLY A 201 -5.29 11.56 3.42
C GLY A 201 -5.54 13.01 3.00
N PRO A 202 -4.60 13.58 2.22
CA PRO A 202 -3.30 12.99 1.91
C PRO A 202 -2.37 13.03 3.13
N VAL A 203 -1.93 11.86 3.61
CA VAL A 203 -1.16 11.73 4.86
C VAL A 203 0.18 12.44 4.79
N SER A 204 0.69 12.72 3.58
CA SER A 204 1.90 13.52 3.37
C SER A 204 1.80 14.95 3.91
N LEU A 205 0.60 15.48 4.13
CA LEU A 205 0.41 16.81 4.71
C LEU A 205 0.59 16.86 6.23
N CYS A 206 0.78 15.72 6.90
CA CYS A 206 1.12 15.73 8.33
C CYS A 206 2.53 16.31 8.56
N ASN A 207 3.44 16.11 7.60
CA ASN A 207 4.77 16.69 7.59
C ASN A 207 4.67 18.17 7.22
N LYS A 208 4.91 19.05 8.19
CA LYS A 208 4.84 20.51 7.99
C LYS A 208 6.18 21.11 7.61
N GLU A 209 7.26 20.60 8.18
CA GLU A 209 8.61 21.09 7.93
C GLU A 209 9.06 20.78 6.50
N LYS A 210 9.75 21.74 5.88
CA LYS A 210 10.26 21.57 4.51
C LYS A 210 11.21 20.37 4.42
N GLN A 211 12.03 20.17 5.44
CA GLN A 211 12.98 19.07 5.48
C GLN A 211 12.29 17.69 5.53
N ASP A 212 11.17 17.56 6.25
CA ASP A 212 10.37 16.33 6.26
C ASP A 212 9.75 15.99 4.91
N LYS A 213 9.47 17.01 4.09
CA LYS A 213 8.97 16.84 2.73
C LYS A 213 10.08 16.52 1.75
N ALA A 214 11.22 17.21 1.87
CA ALA A 214 12.37 17.08 0.97
C ALA A 214 13.13 15.77 1.16
N GLU A 215 13.21 15.26 2.39
CA GLU A 215 13.89 14.01 2.70
C GLU A 215 13.01 12.77 2.49
N ARG A 216 11.74 12.93 2.09
CA ARG A 216 10.84 11.81 1.84
C ARG A 216 11.37 10.93 0.70
N GLY A 217 11.67 9.67 1.00
CA GLY A 217 11.98 8.66 0.00
C GLY A 217 13.47 8.63 -0.35
N ASN A 218 13.81 8.33 -1.61
CA ASN A 218 15.20 8.25 -2.01
C ASN A 218 15.83 9.65 -2.13
N LYS A 219 17.07 9.77 -1.66
CA LYS A 219 17.83 11.02 -1.77
C LYS A 219 17.98 11.42 -3.23
N ALA A 220 17.58 12.65 -3.55
CA ALA A 220 17.76 13.22 -4.88
C ALA A 220 19.26 13.25 -5.26
N SER A 221 19.53 12.98 -6.54
CA SER A 221 20.88 13.08 -7.10
C SER A 221 21.34 14.53 -7.30
N ILE A 222 20.39 15.47 -7.30
CA ILE A 222 20.62 16.90 -7.49
C ILE A 222 20.26 17.65 -6.20
N ASP A 223 21.06 18.65 -5.87
CA ASP A 223 20.84 19.55 -4.74
C ASP A 223 19.56 20.40 -4.91
N GLU A 224 18.74 20.48 -3.85
CA GLU A 224 17.46 21.18 -3.85
C GLU A 224 17.62 22.66 -4.24
N HIS A 225 18.63 23.35 -3.72
CA HIS A 225 18.83 24.77 -4.00
C HIS A 225 19.19 25.03 -5.46
N LYS A 226 19.87 24.08 -6.13
CA LYS A 226 20.13 24.19 -7.56
C LYS A 226 18.86 24.03 -8.38
N CYS A 227 18.00 23.08 -8.04
CA CYS A 227 16.71 22.88 -8.70
C CYS A 227 15.81 24.11 -8.54
N LEU A 228 15.70 24.66 -7.33
CA LEU A 228 14.87 25.84 -7.06
C LEU A 228 15.38 27.07 -7.81
N LYS A 229 16.70 27.35 -7.80
CA LYS A 229 17.27 28.46 -8.58
C LYS A 229 17.03 28.32 -10.08
N TRP A 230 17.07 27.09 -10.59
CA TRP A 230 16.78 26.84 -11.99
C TRP A 230 15.29 27.10 -12.28
N LEU A 231 14.38 26.62 -11.43
CA LEU A 231 12.93 26.90 -11.55
C LEU A 231 12.62 28.39 -11.50
N ASP A 232 13.28 29.14 -10.59
CA ASP A 232 13.12 30.60 -10.46
C ASP A 232 13.57 31.38 -11.71
N SER A 233 14.36 30.75 -12.59
CA SER A 233 14.80 31.37 -13.86
C SER A 233 13.79 31.25 -15.01
N TRP A 234 12.74 30.46 -14.84
CA TRP A 234 11.67 30.28 -15.82
C TRP A 234 10.43 31.10 -15.45
N GLU A 235 9.64 31.46 -16.46
CA GLU A 235 8.34 32.10 -16.23
C GLU A 235 7.37 31.12 -15.59
N GLN A 236 6.38 31.66 -14.87
CA GLN A 236 5.35 30.88 -14.20
C GLN A 236 4.64 29.94 -15.19
N ASP A 237 4.35 28.70 -14.75
CA ASP A 237 3.62 27.68 -15.51
C ASP A 237 4.28 27.25 -16.85
N THR A 238 5.59 27.50 -17.03
CA THR A 238 6.33 27.09 -18.25
C THR A 238 7.16 25.82 -18.10
N THR A 239 7.38 25.35 -16.87
CA THR A 239 8.20 24.17 -16.59
C THR A 239 7.36 22.90 -16.50
N LEU A 240 7.82 21.82 -17.14
CA LEU A 240 7.24 20.48 -16.98
C LEU A 240 8.04 19.68 -15.95
N TYR A 241 7.36 19.14 -14.94
CA TYR A 241 7.96 18.21 -13.98
C TYR A 241 7.78 16.76 -14.47
N MET A 242 8.88 16.01 -14.53
CA MET A 242 8.91 14.59 -14.85
C MET A 242 9.68 13.84 -13.77
N SER A 243 9.09 12.75 -13.26
CA SER A 243 9.75 11.82 -12.33
C SER A 243 9.55 10.40 -12.84
N ARG A 244 10.57 9.57 -12.65
CA ARG A 244 10.51 8.13 -12.88
C ARG A 244 10.21 7.40 -11.57
#